data_AF-A0A321M102-F1
#
_entry.id   AF-A0A321M102-F1
#
_cell.length_a   1.000
_cell.length_b   1.000
_cell.length_c   1.000
_cell.angle_alpha   90.00
_cell.angle_beta   90.00
_cell.angle_gamma   90.00
#
_symmetry.space_group_name_H-M   'P 1'
#
loop_
_entity.id
_entity.type
_entity.pdbx_description
1 polymer ?
#
loop_
_entity_poly.entity_id
_entity_poly.type
_entity_poly.pdbx_seq_one_letter_code
_entity_poly.pdbx_strand_id
1 'polypeptide(L)' 'MACCESPKYKLVEELGHAESVDWDLKQCLSCGAYYLQESSEYEGAGVYFTRLTDEQAKNFRHSQGRDRINLLKQWYNEH' A
#
# COMPACT_ATOMS: atom_id res chain seq x y z
N MET A 1 -15.36 -2.75 -10.08
CA MET A 1 -14.45 -2.61 -11.23
C MET A 1 -13.18 -1.90 -10.78
N ALA A 2 -12.06 -2.63 -10.74
CA ALA A 2 -10.76 -2.05 -10.45
C ALA A 2 -10.35 -1.18 -11.64
N CYS A 3 -10.07 0.12 -11.44
CA CYS A 3 -9.72 1.00 -12.57
C CYS A 3 -8.29 0.78 -13.11
N CYS A 4 -7.51 -0.07 -12.45
CA CYS A 4 -6.21 -0.56 -12.90
C CYS A 4 -6.28 -2.09 -12.96
N GLU A 5 -6.79 -2.65 -14.07
CA GLU A 5 -6.75 -4.11 -14.33
C GLU A 5 -5.44 -4.53 -15.03
N SER A 6 -4.63 -3.57 -15.48
CA SER A 6 -3.31 -3.77 -16.06
C SER A 6 -2.31 -2.86 -15.32
N PRO A 7 -1.17 -3.36 -14.81
CA PRO A 7 -0.54 -2.87 -13.59
C PRO A 7 0.38 -1.66 -13.83
N LYS A 8 -0.11 -0.66 -14.55
CA LYS A 8 0.59 0.62 -14.70
C LYS A 8 0.43 1.42 -13.41
N TYR A 9 1.17 1.00 -12.39
CA TYR A 9 1.33 1.68 -11.12
C TYR A 9 2.62 2.50 -11.14
N LYS A 10 2.56 3.73 -10.61
CA LYS A 10 3.76 4.47 -10.23
C LYS A 10 3.95 4.39 -8.72
N LEU A 11 5.20 4.19 -8.29
CA LEU A 11 5.58 4.36 -6.89
C LEU A 11 5.36 5.82 -6.50
N VAL A 12 4.60 6.04 -5.43
CA VAL A 12 4.44 7.34 -4.79
C VAL A 12 5.44 7.45 -3.66
N GLU A 13 5.48 6.43 -2.79
CA GLU A 13 6.34 6.41 -1.61
C GLU A 13 6.54 4.98 -1.10
N GLU A 14 7.75 4.65 -0.67
CA GLU A 14 8.03 3.44 0.11
C GLU A 14 7.64 3.72 1.56
N LEU A 15 6.62 3.03 2.07
CA LEU A 15 6.09 3.29 3.40
C LEU A 15 6.93 2.60 4.48
N GLY A 16 7.56 1.49 4.14
CA GLY A 16 8.49 0.74 4.99
C GLY A 16 8.00 -0.68 5.27
N HIS A 17 8.56 -1.28 6.32
CA HIS A 17 8.38 -2.69 6.65
C HIS A 17 7.52 -2.88 7.91
N ALA A 18 6.59 -3.82 7.88
CA ALA A 18 5.80 -4.25 9.03
C ALA A 18 5.48 -5.75 8.97
N GLU A 19 5.64 -6.47 10.08
CA GLU A 19 5.21 -7.86 10.27
C GLU A 19 5.64 -8.85 9.16
N SER A 20 6.83 -8.69 8.56
CA SER A 20 7.35 -9.52 7.44
C SER A 20 6.93 -9.09 6.03
N VAL A 21 6.47 -7.85 5.90
CA VAL A 21 5.93 -7.32 4.66
C VAL A 21 6.47 -5.92 4.40
N ASP A 22 6.91 -5.71 3.16
CA ASP A 22 7.24 -4.38 2.65
C ASP A 22 5.99 -3.74 2.03
N TRP A 23 5.78 -2.48 2.38
CA TRP A 23 4.62 -1.71 1.99
C TRP A 23 5.00 -0.51 1.13
N ASP A 24 4.37 -0.42 -0.04
CA ASP A 24 4.49 0.74 -0.91
C ASP A 24 3.14 1.42 -1.11
N LEU A 25 3.17 2.75 -1.12
CA LEU A 25 2.07 3.53 -1.67
C LEU A 25 2.27 3.68 -3.18
N LYS A 26 1.33 3.16 -3.96
CA LYS A 26 1.30 3.29 -5.42
C LYS A 26 0.13 4.16 -5.87
N GLN A 27 0.26 4.72 -7.07
CA GLN A 27 -0.83 5.41 -7.76
C GLN A 27 -1.05 4.79 -9.15
N CYS A 28 -2.29 4.49 -9.48
CA CYS A 28 -2.66 4.00 -10.81
C CYS A 28 -2.48 5.11 -11.85
N LEU A 29 -1.74 4.82 -12.93
CA LEU A 29 -1.51 5.78 -14.02
C LEU A 29 -2.77 6.04 -14.86
N SER A 30 -3.73 5.12 -14.88
CA SER A 30 -4.96 5.25 -15.68
C SER A 30 -6.03 6.12 -15.01
N CYS A 31 -6.25 5.96 -13.70
CA CYS A 31 -7.33 6.63 -12.97
C CYS A 31 -6.85 7.54 -11.84
N GLY A 32 -5.55 7.58 -11.53
CA GLY A 32 -5.01 8.38 -10.43
C GLY A 32 -5.37 7.87 -9.02
N ALA A 33 -6.08 6.74 -8.89
CA ALA A 33 -6.41 6.17 -7.60
C ALA A 33 -5.17 5.62 -6.88
N TYR A 34 -5.16 5.71 -5.55
CA TYR A 34 -4.10 5.20 -4.70
C TYR A 34 -4.32 3.74 -4.33
N TYR A 35 -3.23 2.98 -4.27
CA TYR A 35 -3.21 1.57 -3.89
C TYR A 35 -2.09 1.35 -2.89
N LEU A 36 -2.34 0.47 -1.94
CA LEU A 36 -1.32 -0.07 -1.05
C LEU A 36 -0.83 -1.38 -1.66
N GLN A 37 0.47 -1.45 -1.96
CA GLN A 37 1.11 -2.67 -2.42
C GLN A 37 1.75 -3.37 -1.23
N GLU A 38 1.39 -4.64 -1.07
CA GLU A 38 1.96 -5.58 -0.13
C GLU A 38 3.00 -6.44 -0.85
N SER A 39 4.21 -6.57 -0.30
CA SER A 39 5.23 -7.49 -0.81
C SER A 39 5.81 -8.30 0.34
N SER A 40 5.51 -9.61 0.39
CA SER A 40 6.06 -10.51 1.40
C SER A 40 7.41 -11.09 0.95
N GLU A 41 8.35 -11.22 1.89
CA GLU A 41 9.67 -11.83 1.66
C GLU A 41 9.69 -13.36 1.79
N TYR A 42 8.58 -13.99 2.20
CA TYR A 42 8.50 -15.43 2.47
C TYR A 42 8.08 -16.25 1.23
N GLU A 43 8.47 -17.53 1.16
CA GLU A 43 8.15 -18.41 0.02
C GLU A 43 6.63 -18.54 -0.20
N GLY A 44 6.19 -18.22 -1.42
CA GLY A 44 4.78 -17.94 -1.73
C GLY A 44 4.46 -16.45 -1.92
N ALA A 45 5.49 -15.58 -1.80
CA ALA A 45 5.51 -14.13 -2.01
C ALA A 45 4.57 -13.63 -3.12
N GLY A 46 3.34 -13.32 -2.71
CA GLY A 46 2.40 -12.60 -3.53
C GLY A 46 2.68 -11.10 -3.42
N VAL A 47 2.54 -10.40 -4.55
CA VAL A 47 2.38 -8.95 -4.53
C VAL A 47 0.90 -8.67 -4.60
N TYR A 48 0.34 -8.11 -3.53
CA TYR A 48 -1.09 -7.78 -3.45
C TYR A 48 -1.29 -6.27 -3.53
N PHE A 49 -2.34 -5.86 -4.21
CA PHE A 49 -2.69 -4.45 -4.37
C PHE A 49 -4.09 -4.19 -3.83
N THR A 50 -4.18 -3.38 -2.77
CA THR A 50 -5.45 -2.97 -2.19
C THR A 50 -5.75 -1.52 -2.55
N ARG A 51 -6.91 -1.28 -3.17
CA ARG A 51 -7.34 0.09 -3.50
C ARG A 51 -7.68 0.84 -2.22
N LEU A 52 -7.09 2.02 -2.06
CA LEU A 52 -7.38 2.89 -0.92
C LEU A 52 -8.54 3.85 -1.22
N THR A 53 -9.29 4.21 -0.19
CA THR A 53 -10.14 5.40 -0.20
C THR A 53 -9.27 6.67 -0.14
N ASP A 54 -9.85 7.82 -0.48
CA ASP A 54 -9.13 9.10 -0.41
C ASP A 54 -8.65 9.41 1.01
N GLU A 55 -9.42 9.03 2.03
CA GLU A 55 -9.07 9.21 3.43
C GLU A 55 -7.91 8.29 3.85
N GLN A 56 -7.96 7.00 3.50
CA GLN A 56 -6.86 6.06 3.77
C GLN A 56 -5.56 6.52 3.08
N ALA A 57 -5.65 6.93 1.81
CA ALA A 57 -4.50 7.44 1.07
C ALA A 57 -3.94 8.73 1.68
N LYS A 58 -4.79 9.60 2.24
CA LYS A 58 -4.34 10.79 2.98
C LYS A 58 -3.63 10.40 4.28
N ASN A 59 -4.17 9.44 5.04
CA ASN A 59 -3.58 8.99 6.29
C ASN A 59 -2.18 8.42 6.06
N PHE A 60 -1.98 7.55 5.07
CA PHE A 60 -0.65 7.02 4.76
C PHE A 60 0.34 8.11 4.34
N ARG A 61 -0.06 9.03 3.44
CA ARG A 61 0.81 10.12 2.98
C ARG A 61 1.23 11.10 4.06
N HIS A 62 0.40 11.31 5.08
CA HIS A 62 0.68 12.25 6.16
C HIS A 62 1.28 11.58 7.41
N SER A 63 1.20 10.25 7.51
CA SER A 63 1.84 9.48 8.57
C SER A 63 3.37 9.48 8.38
N GLN A 64 4.14 9.54 9.46
CA GLN A 64 5.61 9.39 9.43
C GLN A 64 6.09 8.63 10.67
N GLY A 65 7.31 8.09 10.59
CA GLY A 65 7.99 7.45 11.72
C GLY A 65 7.14 6.38 12.41
N ARG A 66 6.96 6.52 13.73
CA ARG A 66 6.22 5.55 14.55
C ARG A 66 4.74 5.47 14.21
N ASP A 67 4.10 6.59 13.90
CA ASP A 67 2.67 6.62 13.56
C ASP A 67 2.39 5.85 12.27
N ARG A 68 3.30 5.97 11.28
CA ARG A 68 3.23 5.17 10.05
C ARG A 68 3.35 3.68 10.32
N ILE A 69 4.31 3.27 11.13
CA ILE A 69 4.51 1.86 11.48
C ILE A 69 3.26 1.30 12.18
N ASN A 70 2.67 2.06 13.11
CA ASN A 70 1.44 1.65 13.78
C ASN A 70 0.28 1.50 12.78
N LEU A 71 0.16 2.43 11.83
CA LEU A 71 -0.87 2.39 10.80
C LEU A 71 -0.71 1.16 9.88
N LEU A 72 0.53 0.84 9.48
CA LEU A 72 0.82 -0.37 8.68
C LEU A 72 0.53 -1.66 9.45
N LYS A 73 0.93 -1.74 10.73
CA LYS A 73 0.59 -2.88 11.59
C LYS A 73 -0.91 -3.04 11.77
N GLN A 74 -1.63 -1.94 11.98
CA GLN A 74 -3.09 -1.99 12.08
C GLN A 74 -3.69 -2.50 10.76
N TRP A 75 -3.22 -1.98 9.63
CA TRP A 75 -3.69 -2.40 8.31
C TRP A 75 -3.49 -3.90 8.08
N TYR A 76 -2.30 -4.42 8.37
CA TYR A 76 -1.95 -5.84 8.26
C TYR A 76 -2.81 -6.76 9.16
N ASN A 77 -3.29 -6.26 10.30
CA ASN A 77 -4.16 -7.06 11.17
C ASN A 77 -5.62 -7.06 10.71
N GLU A 78 -6.03 -6.06 9.93
CA GLU A 78 -7.41 -5.88 9.48
C GLU A 78 -7.69 -6.50 8.10
N HIS A 79 -6.65 -6.80 7.30
CA HIS A 79 -6.73 -7.29 5.92
C HIS A 79 -5.86 -8.52 5.72
#